data_AF-A0A2I1HZB6-F1
#
_entry.id   AF-A0A2I1HZB6-F1
#
_cell.length_a   1.000
_cell.length_b   1.000
_cell.length_c   1.000
_cell.angle_alpha   90.00
_cell.angle_beta   90.00
_cell.angle_gamma   90.00
#
_symmetry.space_group_name_H-M   'P 1'
#
loop_
_entity.id
_entity.type
_entity.pdbx_description
1 polymer ?
#
loop_
_entity_poly.entity_id
_entity_poly.type
_entity_poly.pdbx_seq_one_letter_code
_entity_poly.pdbx_strand_id
1 'polypeptide(L)'
;MLAIGALTLSACSGTDAEAQAPQSFDGATATVTKGDLVGETTVQGTLHYADSYTLKSAFEGVVTALPTPGTSLTQGSHVYTVAGNNTYLLHGATPAWRAFEEGMSDGEDVTQLETALSELGYFEATPNAHFDWNTIAAIKKWQKALTLTQNGTLPLGTVLFAPEDLRIGALKARVGDNATMETELFTASSSRQVISANLKLSDQALGVVGNSVTVRL
;
A
#
# COMPACT_ATOMS: atom_id res chain seq x y z
N MET A 1 67.51 5.26 -8.11
CA MET A 1 68.79 5.26 -7.37
C MET A 1 68.94 3.91 -6.69
N LEU A 2 70.15 3.33 -6.75
CA LEU A 2 70.71 2.20 -5.98
C LEU A 2 69.96 0.84 -5.90
N ALA A 3 70.77 -0.23 -5.98
CA ALA A 3 70.40 -1.64 -5.76
C ALA A 3 70.42 -2.01 -4.25
N ILE A 4 69.97 -3.18 -3.78
CA ILE A 4 70.66 -4.51 -3.75
C ILE A 4 69.60 -5.54 -3.25
N GLY A 5 69.59 -6.85 -3.58
CA GLY A 5 70.45 -7.67 -4.44
C GLY A 5 71.00 -8.94 -3.74
N ALA A 6 70.42 -10.13 -3.99
CA ALA A 6 70.94 -11.41 -3.47
C ALA A 6 70.70 -12.59 -4.45
N LEU A 7 71.72 -13.43 -4.62
CA LEU A 7 71.70 -14.63 -5.46
C LEU A 7 72.19 -15.82 -4.63
N THR A 8 71.45 -16.93 -4.62
CA THR A 8 71.93 -18.22 -4.07
C THR A 8 71.50 -19.35 -5.00
N LEU A 9 72.46 -19.99 -5.66
CA LEU A 9 72.21 -21.22 -6.40
C LEU A 9 72.18 -22.41 -5.43
N SER A 10 71.26 -23.34 -5.66
CA SER A 10 71.36 -24.72 -5.18
C SER A 10 71.09 -25.62 -6.37
N ALA A 11 72.09 -26.43 -6.74
CA ALA A 11 71.98 -27.38 -7.83
C ALA A 11 71.75 -28.78 -7.25
N CYS A 12 70.59 -29.37 -7.56
CA CYS A 12 70.35 -30.82 -7.46
C CYS A 12 69.52 -31.25 -8.66
N SER A 13 69.98 -32.33 -9.31
CA SER A 13 69.46 -32.88 -10.56
C SER A 13 68.05 -33.46 -10.43
N GLY A 14 67.16 -33.11 -11.35
CA GLY A 14 65.81 -33.69 -11.42
C GLY A 14 65.02 -33.20 -12.62
N THR A 15 65.32 -33.77 -13.80
CA THR A 15 64.54 -33.67 -15.05
C THR A 15 63.99 -32.29 -15.38
N ASP A 16 64.80 -31.47 -16.06
CA ASP A 16 64.29 -30.28 -16.75
C ASP A 16 63.26 -30.70 -17.81
N ALA A 17 61.98 -30.66 -17.45
CA ALA A 17 60.92 -30.47 -18.42
C ALA A 17 61.14 -29.08 -19.01
N GLU A 18 61.69 -29.01 -20.23
CA GLU A 18 61.93 -27.75 -20.93
C GLU A 18 60.68 -26.87 -20.82
N ALA A 19 60.83 -25.74 -20.12
CA ALA A 19 59.76 -24.75 -20.01
C ALA A 19 59.53 -24.20 -21.41
N GLN A 20 58.55 -24.78 -22.10
CA GLN A 20 58.33 -24.57 -23.52
C GLN A 20 58.27 -23.08 -23.83
N ALA A 21 59.18 -22.64 -24.71
CA ALA A 21 59.37 -21.22 -25.00
C ALA A 21 58.00 -20.56 -25.28
N PRO A 22 57.70 -19.42 -24.62
CA PRO A 22 56.36 -18.86 -24.64
C PRO A 22 55.94 -18.62 -26.09
N GLN A 23 54.89 -19.33 -26.50
CA GLN A 23 54.35 -19.24 -27.85
C GLN A 23 53.99 -17.77 -28.11
N SER A 24 54.49 -17.20 -29.20
CA SER A 24 54.22 -15.80 -29.57
C SER A 24 52.72 -15.64 -29.80
N PHE A 25 52.06 -14.92 -28.90
CA PHE A 25 50.63 -14.68 -28.95
C PHE A 25 50.34 -13.40 -29.76
N ASP A 26 50.03 -13.57 -31.04
CA ASP A 26 49.69 -12.47 -31.96
C ASP A 26 48.22 -11.99 -31.82
N GLY A 27 47.53 -12.38 -30.74
CA GLY A 27 46.17 -11.96 -30.45
C GLY A 27 46.10 -10.63 -29.69
N ALA A 28 44.94 -9.99 -29.72
CA ALA A 28 44.68 -8.81 -28.89
C ALA A 28 44.78 -9.16 -27.40
N THR A 29 45.56 -8.40 -26.65
CA THR A 29 45.71 -8.54 -25.19
C THR A 29 45.06 -7.35 -24.47
N ALA A 30 44.67 -7.55 -23.21
CA ALA A 30 44.10 -6.53 -22.34
C ALA A 30 44.69 -6.66 -20.92
N THR A 31 44.86 -5.53 -20.24
CA THR A 31 45.38 -5.49 -18.87
C THR A 31 44.37 -6.10 -17.89
N VAL A 32 44.80 -7.08 -17.09
CA VAL A 32 43.95 -7.66 -16.05
C VAL A 32 43.79 -6.67 -14.89
N THR A 33 42.55 -6.30 -14.58
CA THR A 33 42.20 -5.43 -13.45
C THR A 33 41.32 -6.19 -12.45
N LYS A 34 41.48 -5.88 -11.16
CA LYS A 34 40.59 -6.38 -10.09
C LYS A 34 39.57 -5.29 -9.77
N GLY A 35 38.29 -5.67 -9.72
CA GLY A 35 37.17 -4.81 -9.35
C GLY A 35 35.92 -5.63 -9.10
N ASP A 36 34.83 -4.97 -8.69
CA ASP A 36 33.56 -5.63 -8.40
C ASP A 36 32.78 -5.89 -9.69
N LEU A 37 32.19 -7.09 -9.79
CA LEU A 37 31.35 -7.46 -10.93
C LEU A 37 29.88 -7.17 -10.62
N VAL A 38 29.29 -6.19 -11.31
CA VAL A 38 27.86 -5.90 -11.22
C VAL A 38 27.12 -6.68 -12.32
N GLY A 39 26.19 -7.54 -11.90
CA GLY A 39 25.27 -8.24 -12.80
C GLY A 39 23.85 -7.69 -12.65
N GLU A 40 23.21 -7.32 -13.75
CA GLU A 40 21.81 -6.92 -13.78
C GLU A 40 20.94 -8.01 -14.42
N THR A 41 19.70 -8.15 -13.95
CA THR A 41 18.68 -9.00 -14.57
C THR A 41 17.41 -8.19 -14.76
N THR A 42 16.91 -8.13 -16.00
CA THR A 42 15.64 -7.47 -16.31
C THR A 42 14.49 -8.46 -16.20
N VAL A 43 13.46 -8.10 -15.44
CA VAL A 43 12.23 -8.88 -15.26
C VAL A 43 11.04 -8.00 -15.62
N GLN A 44 10.03 -8.56 -16.29
CA GLN A 44 8.77 -7.85 -16.52
C GLN A 44 7.95 -7.81 -15.23
N GLY A 45 7.50 -6.62 -14.86
CA GLY A 45 6.64 -6.38 -13.70
C GLY A 45 5.28 -5.81 -14.10
N THR A 46 4.27 -6.06 -13.28
CA THR A 46 2.92 -5.51 -13.41
C THR A 46 2.73 -4.37 -12.40
N LEU A 47 2.54 -3.16 -12.92
CA LEU A 47 2.14 -1.99 -12.14
C LEU A 47 0.65 -2.11 -11.76
N HIS A 48 0.35 -2.02 -10.47
CA HIS A 48 -1.00 -2.06 -9.92
C HIS A 48 -1.09 -1.19 -8.65
N TYR A 49 -2.28 -1.05 -8.09
CA TYR A 49 -2.48 -0.35 -6.82
C TYR A 49 -2.45 -1.34 -5.65
N ALA A 50 -1.89 -0.92 -4.52
CA ALA A 50 -1.88 -1.71 -3.29
C ALA A 50 -3.29 -1.93 -2.75
N ASP A 51 -3.45 -3.00 -1.96
CA ASP A 51 -4.61 -3.21 -1.08
C ASP A 51 -5.96 -3.12 -1.81
N SER A 52 -6.03 -3.72 -3.02
CA SER A 52 -7.24 -3.75 -3.84
C SER A 52 -8.24 -4.81 -3.33
N TYR A 53 -9.48 -4.40 -3.08
CA TYR A 53 -10.58 -5.27 -2.65
C TYR A 53 -11.90 -4.89 -3.33
N THR A 54 -12.93 -5.74 -3.19
CA THR A 54 -14.30 -5.40 -3.60
C THR A 54 -15.09 -4.90 -2.40
N LEU A 55 -15.63 -3.68 -2.48
CA LEU A 55 -16.55 -3.18 -1.47
C LEU A 55 -17.95 -3.76 -1.72
N LYS A 56 -18.53 -4.38 -0.69
CA LYS A 56 -19.92 -4.83 -0.66
C LYS A 56 -20.81 -3.77 0.00
N SER A 57 -22.11 -3.85 -0.24
CA SER A 57 -23.09 -3.01 0.46
C SER A 57 -23.14 -3.35 1.95
N ALA A 58 -23.18 -2.34 2.80
CA ALA A 58 -23.48 -2.49 4.23
C ALA A 58 -24.99 -2.39 4.53
N PHE A 59 -25.80 -2.05 3.52
CA PHE A 59 -27.24 -1.87 3.63
C PHE A 59 -28.00 -2.67 2.56
N GLU A 60 -29.29 -2.88 2.78
CA GLU A 60 -30.16 -3.56 1.82
C GLU A 60 -31.16 -2.61 1.16
N GLY A 61 -31.59 -2.95 -0.06
CA GLY A 61 -32.54 -2.17 -0.85
C GLY A 61 -31.90 -1.49 -2.06
N VAL A 62 -32.55 -0.47 -2.61
CA VAL A 62 -32.16 0.10 -3.91
C VAL A 62 -30.91 0.98 -3.80
N VAL A 63 -29.91 0.72 -4.65
CA VAL A 63 -28.72 1.57 -4.84
C VAL A 63 -29.16 2.89 -5.47
N THR A 64 -28.93 4.00 -4.78
CA THR A 64 -29.36 5.35 -5.22
C THR A 64 -28.20 6.26 -5.59
N ALA A 65 -26.99 5.99 -5.10
CA ALA A 65 -25.77 6.65 -5.54
C ALA A 65 -24.57 5.70 -5.46
N LEU A 66 -23.62 5.86 -6.40
CA LEU A 66 -22.34 5.16 -6.46
C LEU A 66 -21.22 6.18 -6.74
N PRO A 67 -19.98 5.89 -6.35
CA PRO A 67 -18.85 6.79 -6.60
C PRO A 67 -18.44 6.74 -8.09
N THR A 68 -17.67 7.73 -8.55
CA THR A 68 -17.20 7.78 -9.93
C THR A 68 -15.94 6.92 -10.11
N PRO A 69 -15.91 5.97 -11.06
CA PRO A 69 -14.71 5.20 -11.37
C PRO A 69 -13.49 6.06 -11.68
N GLY A 70 -12.35 5.72 -11.08
CA GLY A 70 -11.07 6.39 -11.30
C GLY A 70 -10.82 7.62 -10.41
N THR A 71 -11.78 8.09 -9.62
CA THR A 71 -11.54 9.16 -8.63
C THR A 71 -10.91 8.61 -7.36
N SER A 72 -10.25 9.48 -6.58
CA SER A 72 -9.89 9.20 -5.19
C SER A 72 -10.90 9.87 -4.26
N LEU A 73 -11.28 9.18 -3.19
CA LEU A 73 -12.06 9.71 -2.08
C LEU A 73 -11.11 10.06 -0.93
N THR A 74 -11.27 11.25 -0.37
CA THR A 74 -10.54 11.72 0.82
C THR A 74 -11.39 11.56 2.09
N GLN A 75 -10.81 11.75 3.27
CA GLN A 75 -11.56 11.83 4.52
C GLN A 75 -12.76 12.80 4.42
N GLY A 76 -13.91 12.37 4.94
CA GLY A 76 -15.20 13.06 4.89
C GLY A 76 -16.00 12.83 3.60
N SER A 77 -15.42 12.18 2.57
CA SER A 77 -16.09 11.97 1.28
C SER A 77 -17.31 11.05 1.40
N HIS A 78 -18.37 11.38 0.69
CA HIS A 78 -19.49 10.47 0.44
C HIS A 78 -19.04 9.33 -0.49
N VAL A 79 -19.32 8.08 -0.09
CA VAL A 79 -18.89 6.88 -0.81
C VAL A 79 -20.02 6.33 -1.68
N TYR A 80 -21.17 6.00 -1.09
CA TYR A 80 -22.34 5.47 -1.80
C TYR A 80 -23.62 5.61 -0.97
N THR A 81 -24.79 5.45 -1.61
CA THR A 81 -26.11 5.46 -0.94
C THR A 81 -26.94 4.24 -1.34
N VAL A 82 -27.50 3.52 -0.36
CA VAL A 82 -28.46 2.41 -0.55
C VAL A 82 -29.67 2.63 0.36
N ALA A 83 -30.87 2.64 -0.23
CA ALA A 83 -32.15 2.89 0.45
C ALA A 83 -32.16 4.17 1.33
N GLY A 84 -31.42 5.20 0.93
CA GLY A 84 -31.27 6.46 1.69
C GLY A 84 -30.20 6.44 2.79
N ASN A 85 -29.62 5.27 3.10
CA ASN A 85 -28.49 5.15 4.01
C ASN A 85 -27.20 5.48 3.27
N ASN A 86 -26.42 6.41 3.80
CA ASN A 86 -25.19 6.91 3.19
C ASN A 86 -23.97 6.34 3.93
N THR A 87 -22.95 5.95 3.17
CA THR A 87 -21.62 5.59 3.70
C THR A 87 -20.64 6.73 3.42
N TYR A 88 -19.83 7.08 4.41
CA TYR A 88 -18.77 8.09 4.32
C TYR A 88 -17.39 7.49 4.62
N LEU A 89 -16.37 7.98 3.94
CA LEU A 89 -14.98 7.59 4.17
C LEU A 89 -14.41 8.42 5.34
N LEU A 90 -13.90 7.74 6.37
CA LEU A 90 -13.06 8.35 7.40
C LEU A 90 -11.72 7.63 7.45
N HIS A 91 -10.64 8.31 7.83
CA HIS A 91 -9.35 7.67 8.01
C HIS A 91 -9.32 6.89 9.34
N GLY A 92 -8.77 5.69 9.31
CA GLY A 92 -8.73 4.79 10.46
C GLY A 92 -8.21 3.40 10.09
N ALA A 93 -7.45 2.78 10.99
CA ALA A 93 -6.83 1.48 10.76
C ALA A 93 -7.79 0.29 10.98
N THR A 94 -8.78 0.45 11.87
CA THR A 94 -9.73 -0.62 12.23
C THR A 94 -11.04 -0.45 11.47
N PRO A 95 -11.58 -1.47 10.79
CA PRO A 95 -12.91 -1.40 10.18
C PRO A 95 -14.01 -1.15 11.22
N ALA A 96 -15.05 -0.39 10.86
CA ALA A 96 -16.23 -0.22 11.71
C ALA A 96 -16.99 -1.56 11.79
N TRP A 97 -17.16 -2.08 13.01
CA TRP A 97 -17.79 -3.38 13.27
C TRP A 97 -19.06 -3.30 14.14
N ARG A 98 -19.38 -2.09 14.64
CA ARG A 98 -20.57 -1.76 15.42
C ARG A 98 -21.10 -0.36 15.05
N ALA A 99 -22.28 -0.01 15.56
CA ALA A 99 -22.79 1.35 15.49
C ALA A 99 -22.10 2.26 16.52
N PHE A 100 -22.10 3.56 16.25
CA PHE A 100 -21.68 4.60 17.18
C PHE A 100 -22.92 5.31 17.74
N GLU A 101 -23.21 5.09 19.02
CA GLU A 101 -24.42 5.59 19.68
C GLU A 101 -24.25 5.70 21.20
N GLU A 102 -25.13 6.49 21.83
CA GLU A 102 -25.08 6.78 23.27
C GLU A 102 -25.16 5.48 24.10
N GLY A 103 -24.21 5.30 25.02
CA GLY A 103 -24.13 4.10 25.87
C GLY A 103 -23.36 2.93 25.25
N MET A 104 -22.74 3.08 24.07
CA MET A 104 -21.75 2.11 23.58
C MET A 104 -20.53 2.02 24.52
N SER A 105 -19.84 0.88 24.53
CA SER A 105 -18.60 0.74 25.30
C SER A 105 -17.41 1.43 24.62
N ASP A 106 -16.44 1.85 25.42
CA ASP A 106 -15.17 2.41 24.94
C ASP A 106 -14.44 1.50 23.95
N GLY A 107 -13.59 2.08 23.10
CA GLY A 107 -12.78 1.31 22.16
C GLY A 107 -11.96 2.15 21.19
N GLU A 108 -10.96 1.54 20.55
CA GLU A 108 -10.08 2.20 19.58
C GLU A 108 -10.84 2.70 18.35
N ASP A 109 -11.96 2.06 18.01
CA ASP A 109 -12.89 2.49 16.97
C ASP A 109 -13.54 3.86 17.28
N VAL A 110 -13.73 4.17 18.56
CA VAL A 110 -14.17 5.49 19.04
C VAL A 110 -13.02 6.49 18.95
N THR A 111 -11.80 6.13 19.37
CA THR A 111 -10.60 6.99 19.25
C THR A 111 -10.37 7.46 17.81
N GLN A 112 -10.43 6.55 16.84
CA GLN A 112 -10.23 6.91 15.43
C GLN A 112 -11.42 7.70 14.85
N LEU A 113 -12.65 7.46 15.30
CA LEU A 113 -13.80 8.29 14.92
C LEU A 113 -13.65 9.73 15.42
N GLU A 114 -13.28 9.91 16.69
CA GLU A 114 -13.04 11.21 17.32
C GLU A 114 -11.88 11.95 16.66
N THR A 115 -10.80 11.23 16.32
CA THR A 115 -9.65 11.77 15.59
C THR A 115 -10.07 12.25 14.20
N ALA A 116 -10.75 11.41 13.41
CA ALA A 116 -11.24 11.77 12.08
C ALA A 116 -12.24 12.95 12.12
N LEU A 117 -13.13 13.01 13.11
CA LEU A 117 -14.04 14.14 13.33
C LEU A 117 -13.29 15.41 13.78
N SER A 118 -12.15 15.30 14.46
CA SER A 118 -11.32 16.45 14.86
C SER A 118 -10.55 17.01 13.67
N GLU A 119 -9.96 16.14 12.84
CA GLU A 119 -9.30 16.52 11.58
C GLU A 119 -10.27 17.14 10.57
N LEU A 120 -11.54 16.72 10.57
CA LEU A 120 -12.63 17.35 9.83
C LEU A 120 -13.17 18.66 10.47
N GLY A 121 -12.69 19.04 11.66
CA GLY A 121 -13.07 20.28 12.35
C GLY A 121 -14.39 20.24 13.13
N TYR A 122 -14.93 19.04 13.44
CA TYR A 122 -16.18 18.86 14.17
C TYR A 122 -16.00 18.50 15.65
N PHE A 123 -14.90 17.84 16.01
CA PHE A 123 -14.57 17.44 17.38
C PHE A 123 -13.43 18.30 17.97
N GLU A 124 -13.73 19.01 19.05
CA GLU A 124 -12.86 20.03 19.66
C GLU A 124 -12.16 19.56 20.95
N ALA A 125 -12.53 18.39 21.47
CA ALA A 125 -11.90 17.77 22.63
C ALA A 125 -10.72 16.87 22.22
N THR A 126 -9.97 16.35 23.19
CA THR A 126 -8.96 15.31 22.93
C THR A 126 -9.66 13.96 22.75
N PRO A 127 -9.40 13.21 21.65
CA PRO A 127 -9.89 11.84 21.49
C PRO A 127 -9.49 10.97 22.68
N ASN A 128 -10.45 10.23 23.23
CA ASN A 128 -10.29 9.55 24.52
C ASN A 128 -10.88 8.14 24.58
N ALA A 129 -11.36 7.62 23.43
CA ALA A 129 -12.00 6.31 23.27
C ALA A 129 -13.39 6.18 23.93
N HIS A 130 -13.93 7.23 24.57
CA HIS A 130 -15.17 7.19 25.35
C HIS A 130 -16.27 8.00 24.65
N PHE A 131 -17.29 7.29 24.14
CA PHE A 131 -18.36 7.90 23.36
C PHE A 131 -19.31 8.71 24.25
N ASP A 132 -18.99 10.01 24.40
CA ASP A 132 -19.71 10.92 25.28
C ASP A 132 -20.48 12.04 24.52
N TRP A 133 -20.98 13.01 25.28
CA TRP A 133 -21.73 14.14 24.74
C TRP A 133 -20.93 15.02 23.76
N ASN A 134 -19.59 15.08 23.86
CA ASN A 134 -18.72 15.77 22.90
C ASN A 134 -18.75 15.05 21.56
N THR A 135 -18.64 13.71 21.57
CA THR A 135 -18.62 12.87 20.38
C THR A 135 -19.99 12.90 19.69
N ILE A 136 -21.08 12.81 20.45
CA ILE A 136 -22.46 13.04 19.98
C ILE A 136 -22.62 14.44 19.36
N ALA A 137 -22.07 15.48 20.00
CA ALA A 137 -22.16 16.85 19.49
C ALA A 137 -21.36 17.04 18.18
N ALA A 138 -20.17 16.44 18.08
CA ALA A 138 -19.36 16.45 16.86
C ALA A 138 -20.07 15.73 15.70
N ILE A 139 -20.65 14.56 15.95
CA ILE A 139 -21.47 13.84 14.96
C ILE A 139 -22.65 14.71 14.51
N LYS A 140 -23.35 15.39 15.43
CA LYS A 140 -24.44 16.32 15.07
C LYS A 140 -23.96 17.51 14.23
N LYS A 141 -22.79 18.10 14.53
CA LYS A 141 -22.18 19.15 13.71
C LYS A 141 -21.85 18.64 12.29
N TRP A 142 -21.26 17.45 12.18
CA TRP A 142 -20.92 16.82 10.90
C TRP A 142 -22.16 16.46 10.07
N GLN A 143 -23.15 15.81 10.68
CA GLN A 143 -24.45 15.52 10.08
C GLN A 143 -25.13 16.78 9.56
N LYS A 144 -25.08 17.89 10.32
CA LYS A 144 -25.59 19.19 9.88
C LYS A 144 -24.88 19.71 8.63
N ALA A 145 -23.56 19.62 8.57
CA ALA A 145 -22.78 20.04 7.39
C ALA A 145 -23.10 19.18 6.15
N LEU A 146 -23.41 17.90 6.35
CA LEU A 146 -23.88 16.97 5.32
C LEU A 146 -25.38 17.10 4.98
N THR A 147 -26.11 18.04 5.59
CA THR A 147 -27.57 18.22 5.44
C THR A 147 -28.38 16.97 5.84
N LEU A 148 -27.87 16.19 6.79
CA LEU A 148 -28.52 15.00 7.37
C LEU A 148 -29.30 15.34 8.65
N THR A 149 -30.15 14.39 9.07
CA THR A 149 -30.80 14.43 10.39
C THR A 149 -29.74 14.37 11.50
N GLN A 150 -29.76 15.37 12.39
CA GLN A 150 -28.78 15.54 13.47
C GLN A 150 -29.13 14.66 14.69
N ASN A 151 -29.19 13.34 14.51
CA ASN A 151 -29.48 12.41 15.60
C ASN A 151 -28.27 12.18 16.53
N GLY A 152 -27.04 12.38 16.04
CA GLY A 152 -25.81 12.13 16.78
C GLY A 152 -25.39 10.67 16.86
N THR A 153 -25.99 9.80 16.03
CA THR A 153 -25.65 8.37 15.95
C THR A 153 -25.24 7.99 14.53
N LEU A 154 -24.35 6.99 14.41
CA LEU A 154 -23.89 6.45 13.13
C LEU A 154 -24.13 4.94 13.14
N PRO A 155 -25.21 4.44 12.51
CA PRO A 155 -25.44 3.01 12.33
C PRO A 155 -24.24 2.31 11.67
N LEU A 156 -24.08 1.01 11.93
CA LEU A 156 -23.06 0.21 11.26
C LEU A 156 -23.24 0.32 9.73
N GLY A 157 -22.13 0.56 9.02
CA GLY A 157 -22.13 0.83 7.58
C GLY A 157 -22.14 2.32 7.20
N THR A 158 -22.49 3.24 8.11
CA THR A 158 -22.43 4.68 7.84
C THR A 158 -20.99 5.20 7.71
N VAL A 159 -20.04 4.55 8.40
CA VAL A 159 -18.61 4.86 8.29
C VAL A 159 -17.88 3.69 7.63
N LEU A 160 -17.17 3.98 6.55
CA LEU A 160 -16.12 3.14 5.98
C LEU A 160 -14.78 3.71 6.45
N PHE A 161 -14.06 2.95 7.28
CA PHE A 161 -12.69 3.30 7.64
C PHE A 161 -11.69 2.75 6.64
N ALA A 162 -10.71 3.55 6.26
CA ALA A 162 -9.52 3.13 5.52
C ALA A 162 -8.26 3.83 6.07
N PRO A 163 -7.06 3.23 6.02
CA PRO A 163 -5.85 3.86 6.54
C PRO A 163 -5.40 5.13 5.79
N GLU A 164 -5.92 5.35 4.58
CA GLU A 164 -5.53 6.44 3.67
C GLU A 164 -6.65 6.71 2.65
N ASP A 165 -6.43 7.65 1.74
CA ASP A 165 -7.36 7.98 0.64
C ASP A 165 -7.67 6.78 -0.26
N LEU A 166 -8.96 6.59 -0.55
CA LEU A 166 -9.49 5.42 -1.23
C LEU A 166 -9.67 5.67 -2.72
N ARG A 167 -8.92 4.97 -3.57
CA ARG A 167 -9.06 5.04 -5.03
C ARG A 167 -10.21 4.14 -5.49
N ILE A 168 -11.12 4.69 -6.30
CA ILE A 168 -12.27 3.98 -6.85
C ILE A 168 -11.90 3.26 -8.16
N GLY A 169 -12.17 1.96 -8.20
CA GLY A 169 -11.98 1.10 -9.35
C GLY A 169 -13.25 0.95 -10.20
N ALA A 170 -13.53 -0.27 -10.64
CA ALA A 170 -14.66 -0.56 -11.52
C ALA A 170 -15.95 -0.74 -10.70
N LEU A 171 -17.07 -0.17 -11.19
CA LEU A 171 -18.39 -0.49 -10.64
C LEU A 171 -18.76 -1.95 -10.95
N LYS A 172 -19.44 -2.58 -9.99
CA LYS A 172 -19.98 -3.92 -10.05
C LYS A 172 -21.51 -3.90 -10.08
N ALA A 173 -22.10 -2.97 -9.32
CA ALA A 173 -23.53 -2.62 -9.34
C ALA A 173 -23.79 -1.32 -10.12
N ARG A 174 -25.07 -0.99 -10.31
CA ARG A 174 -25.58 0.24 -10.93
C ARG A 174 -26.60 0.92 -10.02
N VAL A 175 -26.78 2.22 -10.20
CA VAL A 175 -27.91 2.94 -9.60
C VAL A 175 -29.22 2.36 -10.14
N GLY A 176 -30.14 2.03 -9.24
CA GLY A 176 -31.38 1.31 -9.53
C GLY A 176 -31.34 -0.19 -9.23
N ASP A 177 -30.16 -0.80 -9.04
CA ASP A 177 -30.06 -2.20 -8.64
C ASP A 177 -30.55 -2.40 -7.19
N ASN A 178 -31.11 -3.58 -6.89
CA ASN A 178 -31.47 -3.96 -5.53
C ASN A 178 -30.31 -4.69 -4.85
N ALA A 179 -29.67 -4.05 -3.88
CA ALA A 179 -28.57 -4.60 -3.11
C ALA A 179 -29.01 -5.38 -1.86
N THR A 180 -28.19 -6.36 -1.51
CA THR A 180 -28.12 -7.07 -0.23
C THR A 180 -26.73 -6.88 0.35
N MET A 181 -26.49 -7.33 1.59
CA MET A 181 -25.13 -7.28 2.20
C MET A 181 -24.07 -8.08 1.43
N GLU A 182 -24.47 -9.02 0.56
CA GLU A 182 -23.56 -9.78 -0.30
C GLU A 182 -23.28 -9.10 -1.65
N THR A 183 -23.97 -8.01 -1.98
CA THR A 183 -23.88 -7.35 -3.28
C THR A 183 -22.57 -6.56 -3.41
N GLU A 184 -21.73 -6.96 -4.37
CA GLU A 184 -20.55 -6.21 -4.80
C GLU A 184 -20.97 -4.87 -5.43
N LEU A 185 -20.52 -3.74 -4.86
CA LEU A 185 -20.84 -2.41 -5.39
C LEU A 185 -19.78 -1.90 -6.37
N PHE A 186 -18.51 -1.96 -5.98
CA PHE A 186 -17.35 -1.55 -6.79
C PHE A 186 -16.04 -2.09 -6.21
N THR A 187 -14.97 -2.09 -7.00
CA THR A 187 -13.61 -2.33 -6.49
C THR A 187 -12.99 -1.06 -5.96
N ALA A 188 -12.21 -1.14 -4.88
CA ALA A 188 -11.51 -0.03 -4.27
C ALA A 188 -10.07 -0.44 -3.95
N SER A 189 -9.14 0.52 -3.90
CA SER A 189 -7.72 0.28 -3.61
C SER A 189 -7.08 1.46 -2.88
N SER A 190 -5.87 1.24 -2.37
CA SER A 190 -4.97 2.34 -2.01
C SER A 190 -4.66 3.23 -3.23
N SER A 191 -4.16 4.45 -2.98
CA SER A 191 -3.50 5.29 -3.98
C SER A 191 -2.05 4.87 -4.27
N ARG A 192 -1.41 4.10 -3.36
CA ARG A 192 -0.03 3.62 -3.50
C ARG A 192 0.10 2.65 -4.67
N GLN A 193 1.08 2.92 -5.54
CA GLN A 193 1.42 2.06 -6.66
C GLN A 193 2.47 1.01 -6.25
N VAL A 194 2.28 -0.23 -6.71
CA VAL A 194 3.15 -1.38 -6.46
C VAL A 194 3.49 -2.05 -7.78
N ILE A 195 4.74 -2.49 -7.93
CA ILE A 195 5.19 -3.27 -9.08
C ILE A 195 5.51 -4.68 -8.58
N SER A 196 4.74 -5.67 -9.06
CA SER A 196 5.02 -7.09 -8.82
C SER A 196 5.72 -7.69 -10.03
N ALA A 197 6.91 -8.26 -9.84
CA ALA A 197 7.68 -8.93 -10.88
C ALA A 197 8.01 -10.36 -10.45
N ASN A 198 7.85 -11.32 -11.37
CA ASN A 198 8.10 -12.73 -11.09
C ASN A 198 9.56 -13.10 -11.39
N LEU A 199 10.37 -13.18 -10.33
CA LEU A 199 11.78 -13.55 -10.41
C LEU A 199 11.92 -15.08 -10.57
N LYS A 200 12.86 -15.55 -11.39
CA LYS A 200 13.15 -17.00 -11.50
C LYS A 200 13.84 -17.48 -10.23
N LEU A 201 13.66 -18.77 -9.90
CA LEU A 201 14.34 -19.37 -8.74
C LEU A 201 15.88 -19.34 -8.86
N SER A 202 16.43 -19.38 -10.08
CA SER A 202 17.86 -19.19 -10.35
C SER A 202 18.37 -17.82 -9.88
N ASP A 203 17.49 -16.82 -9.91
CA ASP A 203 17.82 -15.41 -9.74
C ASP A 203 17.43 -14.94 -8.32
N GLN A 204 16.93 -15.85 -7.46
CA GLN A 204 16.37 -15.54 -6.12
C GLN A 204 17.30 -14.71 -5.21
N ALA A 205 18.62 -14.82 -5.40
CA ALA A 205 19.62 -14.04 -4.66
C ALA A 205 19.55 -12.53 -4.95
N LEU A 206 18.90 -12.13 -6.05
CA LEU A 206 18.60 -10.73 -6.38
C LEU A 206 17.32 -10.23 -5.68
N GLY A 207 16.45 -11.12 -5.20
CA GLY A 207 15.15 -10.82 -4.60
C GLY A 207 15.20 -10.48 -3.10
N VAL A 208 16.29 -9.90 -2.61
CA VAL A 208 16.48 -9.58 -1.18
C VAL A 208 15.92 -8.19 -0.86
N VAL A 209 15.25 -8.07 0.30
CA VAL A 209 14.72 -6.79 0.79
C VAL A 209 15.87 -5.78 0.96
N GLY A 210 15.70 -4.58 0.42
CA GLY A 210 16.71 -3.53 0.43
C GLY A 210 17.63 -3.49 -0.80
N ASN A 211 17.54 -4.47 -1.71
CA ASN A 211 18.21 -4.36 -3.01
C ASN A 211 17.61 -3.20 -3.84
N SER A 212 18.49 -2.42 -4.46
CA SER A 212 18.11 -1.35 -5.38
C SER A 212 17.52 -1.93 -6.67
N VAL A 213 16.41 -1.36 -7.13
CA VAL A 213 15.73 -1.74 -8.38
C VAL A 213 15.56 -0.51 -9.26
N THR A 214 15.97 -0.61 -10.53
CA THR A 214 15.70 0.43 -11.53
C THR A 214 14.41 0.11 -12.28
N VAL A 215 13.40 0.95 -12.12
CA VAL A 215 12.13 0.84 -12.86
C VAL A 215 12.25 1.56 -14.21
N ARG A 216 11.73 0.93 -15.27
CA ARG A 216 11.54 1.54 -16.59
C ARG A 216 10.08 1.29 -17.01
N LEU A 217 9.40 2.34 -17.46
CA LEU A 217 8.01 2.36 -17.91
C LEU A 217 7.95 2.53 -19.43
#